data_AF-A0A3D2JZY0-F1
#
_entry.id   AF-A0A3D2JZY0-F1
#
_cell.length_a   1.000
_cell.length_b   1.000
_cell.length_c   1.000
_cell.angle_alpha   90.00
_cell.angle_beta   90.00
_cell.angle_gamma   90.00
#
_symmetry.space_group_name_H-M   'P 1'
#
loop_
_entity.id
_entity.type
_entity.pdbx_description
1 polymer ?
#
loop_
_entity_poly.entity_id
_entity_poly.type
_entity_poly.pdbx_seq_one_letter_code
_entity_poly.pdbx_strand_id
1 'polypeptide(L)' 'MNNTPVQKFKSAPRQLIIATAGHVDHGKTALVRQLTGVETDTLQAEKDRGLTINLGYAYHHFQSEK' A
#
# COMPACT_ATOMS: atom_id res chain seq x y z
N MET A 1 -39.28 -26.42 -11.31
CA MET A 1 -38.04 -25.81 -11.86
C MET A 1 -37.90 -24.46 -11.18
N ASN A 2 -37.17 -24.41 -10.08
CA ASN A 2 -37.23 -23.27 -9.16
C ASN A 2 -35.97 -22.43 -9.37
N ASN A 3 -36.09 -21.40 -10.20
CA ASN A 3 -35.04 -20.39 -10.39
C ASN A 3 -35.07 -19.42 -9.20
N THR A 4 -34.45 -19.80 -8.09
CA THR A 4 -34.19 -18.87 -6.99
C THR A 4 -33.03 -17.96 -7.40
N PRO A 5 -33.19 -16.63 -7.40
CA PRO A 5 -32.07 -15.73 -7.68
C PRO A 5 -31.07 -15.80 -6.51
N VAL A 6 -29.86 -16.28 -6.80
CA VAL A 6 -28.74 -16.25 -5.86
C VAL A 6 -28.39 -14.78 -5.63
N GLN A 7 -28.73 -14.25 -4.46
CA GLN A 7 -28.41 -12.88 -4.10
C GLN A 7 -26.88 -12.74 -4.00
N LYS A 8 -26.27 -12.02 -4.97
CA LYS A 8 -24.85 -11.66 -4.90
C LYS A 8 -24.63 -10.73 -3.72
N PHE A 9 -24.02 -11.23 -2.64
CA PHE A 9 -23.61 -10.39 -1.52
C PHE A 9 -22.53 -9.41 -1.99
N LYS A 10 -22.81 -8.11 -1.86
CA LYS A 10 -21.83 -7.05 -2.11
C LYS A 10 -20.81 -7.08 -0.96
N SER A 11 -19.56 -7.44 -1.21
CA SER A 11 -18.55 -7.51 -0.16
C SER A 11 -18.27 -6.12 0.42
N ALA A 12 -18.25 -6.01 1.75
CA ALA A 12 -17.85 -4.78 2.44
C ALA A 12 -16.41 -4.35 2.05
N PRO A 13 -16.09 -3.05 2.12
CA PRO A 13 -14.74 -2.57 1.82
C PRO A 13 -13.73 -3.23 2.76
N ARG A 14 -12.74 -3.92 2.19
CA ARG A 14 -11.64 -4.54 2.94
C ARG A 14 -10.56 -3.50 3.24
N GLN A 15 -10.27 -3.29 4.52
CA GLN A 15 -9.14 -2.50 4.97
C GLN A 15 -7.97 -3.44 5.27
N LEU A 16 -6.79 -3.11 4.75
CA LEU A 16 -5.56 -3.88 4.94
C LEU A 16 -4.44 -2.93 5.37
N ILE A 17 -3.68 -3.33 6.39
CA ILE A 17 -2.45 -2.65 6.80
C ILE A 17 -1.29 -3.60 6.47
N ILE A 18 -0.34 -3.10 5.70
CA ILE A 18 0.86 -3.85 5.27
C ILE A 18 2.09 -3.08 5.72
N ALA A 19 3.04 -3.77 6.34
CA ALA A 19 4.34 -3.23 6.70
C ALA A 19 5.44 -3.88 5.87
N THR A 20 6.38 -3.09 5.37
CA THR A 20 7.57 -3.58 4.65
C THR A 20 8.77 -3.64 5.59
N ALA A 21 9.40 -4.81 5.74
CA ALA A 21 10.62 -5.01 6.52
C ALA A 21 11.75 -5.59 5.65
N GLY A 22 13.00 -5.42 6.07
CA GLY A 22 14.18 -5.89 5.32
C GLY A 22 15.45 -5.09 5.62
N HIS A 23 16.59 -5.61 5.16
CA HIS A 23 17.92 -5.02 5.39
C HIS A 23 18.03 -3.60 4.82
N VAL A 24 19.00 -2.82 5.32
CA VAL A 24 19.29 -1.46 4.81
C VAL A 24 19.57 -1.53 3.31
N ASP A 25 19.17 -0.50 2.57
CA ASP A 25 19.35 -0.37 1.11
C ASP A 25 18.69 -1.42 0.21
N HIS A 26 17.85 -2.31 0.76
CA HIS A 26 17.07 -3.28 -0.02
C HIS A 26 15.81 -2.68 -0.68
N GLY A 27 15.77 -1.35 -0.87
CA GLY A 27 14.73 -0.70 -1.68
C GLY A 27 13.31 -0.72 -1.10
N LYS A 28 13.13 -0.85 0.22
CA LYS A 28 11.81 -0.86 0.87
C LYS A 28 10.98 0.39 0.51
N THR A 29 11.56 1.58 0.65
CA THR A 29 10.94 2.86 0.29
C THR A 29 10.63 2.92 -1.21
N ALA A 30 11.57 2.47 -2.05
CA ALA A 30 11.37 2.42 -3.51
C ALA A 30 10.20 1.50 -3.91
N LEU A 31 10.05 0.35 -3.26
CA LEU A 31 8.94 -0.57 -3.48
C LEU A 31 7.60 0.07 -3.10
N VAL A 32 7.50 0.68 -1.92
CA VAL A 32 6.27 1.37 -1.48
C VAL A 32 5.90 2.46 -2.46
N ARG A 33 6.88 3.26 -2.91
CA ARG A 33 6.66 4.29 -3.93
C ARG A 33 6.16 3.71 -5.23
N GLN A 34 6.77 2.64 -5.74
CA GLN A 34 6.35 2.05 -7.02
C GLN A 34 4.93 1.48 -6.95
N LEU A 35 4.53 0.93 -5.80
CA LEU A 35 3.21 0.35 -5.59
C LEU A 35 2.12 1.40 -5.35
N THR A 36 2.45 2.49 -4.65
CA THR A 36 1.44 3.44 -4.16
C THR A 36 1.50 4.81 -4.84
N GLY A 37 2.62 5.14 -5.48
CA GLY A 37 2.94 6.47 -6.00
C GLY A 37 3.37 7.48 -4.93
N VAL A 38 3.47 7.07 -3.66
CA VAL A 38 3.74 7.97 -2.54
C VAL A 38 5.22 7.93 -2.15
N GLU A 39 5.84 9.11 -2.08
CA GLU A 39 7.18 9.30 -1.52
C GLU A 39 7.12 9.33 0.00
N THR A 40 7.72 8.33 0.66
CA THR A 40 7.67 8.20 2.12
C THR A 40 8.85 8.85 2.84
N ASP A 41 9.99 9.03 2.17
CA ASP A 41 11.15 9.77 2.70
C ASP A 41 10.88 11.28 2.51
N THR A 42 10.40 11.92 3.56
CA THR A 42 9.91 13.32 3.50
C THR A 42 10.95 14.31 4.01
N LEU A 43 11.90 13.87 4.84
CA LEU A 43 12.95 14.73 5.37
C LEU A 43 14.03 14.97 4.33
N GLN A 44 14.56 16.20 4.29
CA GLN A 44 15.68 16.52 3.41
C GLN A 44 16.90 15.63 3.72
N ALA A 45 17.17 15.37 5.01
CA ALA A 45 18.26 14.51 5.45
C ALA A 45 18.12 13.05 4.99
N GLU A 46 16.89 12.54 4.80
CA GLU A 46 16.66 11.18 4.27
C GLU A 46 17.08 11.11 2.80
N LYS A 47 16.70 12.13 2.02
CA LYS A 47 17.04 12.26 0.60
C LYS A 47 18.54 12.46 0.39
N ASP A 48 19.16 13.34 1.18
CA ASP A 48 20.59 13.65 1.07
C ASP A 48 21.46 12.44 1.42
N ARG A 49 21.00 11.60 2.36
CA ARG A 49 21.75 10.41 2.82
C ARG A 49 21.34 9.12 2.13
N GLY A 50 20.24 9.12 1.38
CA GLY A 50 19.69 7.92 0.73
C GLY A 50 19.20 6.85 1.72
N LEU A 51 18.79 7.24 2.93
CA LEU A 51 18.33 6.30 3.96
C LEU A 51 17.09 6.84 4.69
N THR A 52 16.19 5.93 5.03
CA THR A 52 14.99 6.23 5.82
C THR A 52 15.36 6.41 7.30
N ILE A 53 14.93 7.51 7.89
CA ILE A 53 15.17 7.85 9.30
C ILE A 53 13.90 7.60 10.12
N ASN A 54 12.74 8.02 9.59
CA ASN A 54 11.44 7.90 10.25
C ASN A 54 10.54 6.86 9.58
N LEU A 55 9.53 6.40 10.30
CA LEU A 55 8.51 5.53 9.72
C LEU A 55 7.71 6.29 8.64
N GLY A 56 7.73 5.73 7.44
CA GLY A 56 6.96 6.20 6.29
C GLY A 56 5.59 5.55 6.20
N TYR A 57 4.58 6.30 5.74
CA TYR A 57 3.21 5.81 5.53
C TYR A 57 2.73 6.16 4.12
N ALA A 58 2.06 5.20 3.48
CA ALA A 58 1.41 5.39 2.19
C ALA A 58 0.02 4.75 2.23
N TYR A 59 -0.98 5.48 1.72
CA TYR A 59 -2.35 5.00 1.62
C TYR A 59 -2.70 4.83 0.15
N HIS A 60 -3.24 3.67 -0.21
CA HIS A 60 -3.67 3.39 -1.58
C HIS A 60 -5.06 2.76 -1.58
N HIS A 61 -5.95 3.34 -2.40
CA HIS A 61 -7.30 2.84 -2.59
C HIS A 61 -7.36 2.03 -3.88
N PHE A 62 -7.30 0.71 -3.75
CA PHE A 62 -7.54 -0.17 -4.89
C PHE A 62 -9.00 -0.06 -5.32
N GLN A 63 -9.22 0.27 -6.58
CA GLN A 63 -10.56 0.17 -7.16
C GLN A 63 -10.88 -1.31 -7.37
N SER A 64 -12.03 -1.76 -6.88
CA SER A 64 -12.56 -3.04 -7.33
C SER A 64 -13.09 -2.83 -8.74
N GLU A 65 -12.54 -3.56 -9.71
CA GLU A 65 -13.22 -3.69 -11.00
C GLU A 65 -14.62 -4.30 -10.75
N LYS A 66 -15.60 -3.85 -11.54
CA LYS A 66 -17.02 -4.15 -11.38
C LYS A 66 -17.36 -5.59 -11.75
#